data_AF-A0AB39EP42-F1
#
_entry.id   AF-A0AB39EP42-F1
#
_cell.length_a   1.000
_cell.length_b   1.000
_cell.length_c   1.000
_cell.angle_alpha   90.00
_cell.angle_beta   90.00
_cell.angle_gamma   90.00
#
_symmetry.space_group_name_H-M   'P 1'
#
loop_
_entity.id
_entity.type
_entity.pdbx_description
1 polymer ?
#
loop_
_entity_poly.entity_id
_entity_poly.type
_entity_poly.pdbx_seq_one_letter_code
_entity_poly.pdbx_strand_id
1 'polypeptide(L)'
;MSERNDGGSAFPVPGLSDLPNGQFLHPMVGMSLRQYAAIKLRVPDSGIDWLDDMIRQSLRDEAAAKAMPVVWREIPEDTNRETALRALGLCTYEMADAMLAAREGS
;
A
#
# COMPACT_ATOMS: atom_id res chain seq x y z
N MET A 1 17.36 9.51 -14.92
CA MET A 1 16.41 9.32 -13.82
C MET A 1 16.93 10.13 -12.66
N SER A 2 16.20 11.14 -12.18
CA SER A 2 16.63 11.88 -10.98
C SER A 2 16.54 10.92 -9.80
N GLU A 3 17.64 10.69 -9.08
CA GLU A 3 17.60 9.93 -7.83
C GLU A 3 16.55 10.59 -6.92
N ARG A 4 15.50 9.85 -6.57
CA ARG A 4 14.46 10.36 -5.65
C ARG A 4 15.10 10.49 -4.27
N ASN A 5 14.73 11.54 -3.53
CA ASN A 5 15.23 11.73 -2.18
C ASN A 5 14.60 10.71 -1.22
N ASP A 6 15.42 9.79 -0.72
CA ASP A 6 15.02 8.71 0.18
C ASP A 6 14.94 9.11 1.66
N GLY A 7 15.36 10.35 1.99
CA GLY A 7 15.32 10.90 3.34
C GLY A 7 16.36 10.32 4.30
N GLY A 8 17.18 9.34 3.89
CA GLY A 8 18.16 8.66 4.74
C GLY A 8 17.60 7.42 5.45
N SER A 9 18.31 6.91 6.46
CA SER A 9 17.90 5.69 7.19
C SER A 9 16.69 5.94 8.10
N ALA A 10 15.66 5.10 8.03
CA ALA A 10 14.50 5.16 8.94
C ALA A 10 14.86 4.77 10.38
N PHE A 11 15.89 3.94 10.54
CA PHE A 11 16.37 3.47 11.84
C PHE A 11 17.87 3.76 11.93
N PRO A 12 18.25 4.98 12.37
CA PRO A 12 19.66 5.32 12.54
C PRO A 12 20.27 4.48 13.67
N VAL A 13 21.45 3.90 13.44
CA VAL A 13 22.19 3.17 14.47
C VAL A 13 23.13 4.15 15.18
N PRO A 14 22.98 4.38 16.51
CA PRO A 14 23.86 5.28 17.25
C PRO A 14 25.32 4.81 17.18
N GLY A 15 26.25 5.71 16.84
CA GLY A 15 27.69 5.42 16.74
C GLY A 15 28.20 5.04 15.34
N LEU A 16 27.30 4.91 14.36
CA LEU A 16 27.62 4.74 12.93
C LEU A 16 27.18 5.93 12.07
N SER A 17 26.52 6.92 12.68
CA SER A 17 25.97 8.12 12.06
C SER A 17 26.95 9.29 11.97
N ASP A 18 28.10 9.22 12.66
CA ASP A 18 29.13 10.28 12.75
C ASP A 18 30.52 9.77 12.33
N LEU A 19 30.62 9.02 11.23
CA LEU A 19 31.93 8.73 10.66
C LEU A 19 32.58 10.07 10.24
N PRO A 20 33.89 10.26 10.45
CA PRO A 20 34.59 11.55 10.30
C PRO A 20 34.53 12.19 8.89
N ASN A 21 33.90 11.50 7.93
CA ASN A 21 33.83 11.85 6.51
C ASN A 21 32.42 12.28 6.09
N GLY A 22 31.44 12.35 7.01
CA GLY A 22 30.02 12.54 6.67
C GLY A 22 29.41 11.32 5.95
N GLN A 23 30.10 10.19 5.97
CA GLN A 23 29.63 8.94 5.39
C GLN A 23 28.70 8.25 6.38
N PHE A 24 27.47 8.02 5.98
CA PHE A 24 26.66 7.00 6.61
C PHE A 24 27.15 5.66 6.08
N LEU A 25 27.49 4.71 6.96
CA LEU A 25 27.38 3.32 6.57
C LEU A 25 25.89 3.11 6.34
N HIS A 26 25.45 3.26 5.09
CA HIS A 26 24.18 2.72 4.65
C HIS A 26 24.23 1.29 5.17
N PRO A 27 23.38 0.90 6.13
CA PRO A 27 23.34 -0.50 6.42
C PRO A 27 22.98 -1.12 5.07
N MET A 28 23.80 -2.05 4.58
CA MET A 28 23.40 -2.92 3.46
C MET A 28 22.08 -3.65 3.77
N VAL A 29 21.54 -3.47 4.99
CA VAL A 29 20.40 -4.10 5.62
C VAL A 29 19.59 -3.03 6.39
N GLY A 30 18.71 -2.27 5.72
CA GLY A 30 17.84 -1.28 6.40
C GLY A 30 16.81 -0.62 5.49
N MET A 31 15.79 0.01 6.09
CA MET A 31 14.70 0.71 5.38
C MET A 31 14.98 2.22 5.35
N SER A 32 14.70 2.90 4.22
CA SER A 32 14.81 4.36 4.13
C SER A 32 13.62 5.07 4.78
N LEU A 33 13.77 6.35 5.15
CA LEU A 33 12.68 7.16 5.70
C LEU A 33 11.50 7.26 4.74
N ARG A 34 11.77 7.38 3.43
CA ARG A 34 10.76 7.33 2.38
C ARG A 34 10.00 6.00 2.37
N GLN A 35 10.69 4.87 2.39
CA GLN A 35 10.05 3.54 2.45
C GLN A 35 9.22 3.36 3.72
N TYR A 36 9.73 3.80 4.86
CA TYR A 36 9.02 3.76 6.13
C TYR A 36 7.75 4.62 6.09
N ALA A 37 7.85 5.85 5.56
CA ALA A 37 6.72 6.74 5.38
C ALA A 37 5.69 6.17 4.42
N ALA A 38 6.11 5.58 3.30
CA ALA A 38 5.23 4.91 2.34
C ALA A 38 4.39 3.81 3.00
N ILE A 39 5.03 2.97 3.85
CA ILE A 39 4.32 1.92 4.62
C ILE A 39 3.38 2.54 5.65
N LYS A 40 3.86 3.50 6.45
CA LYS A 40 3.06 4.08 7.55
C LYS A 40 1.88 4.90 7.07
N LEU A 41 2.04 5.62 5.98
CA LEU A 41 1.00 6.46 5.38
C LEU A 41 0.15 5.70 4.37
N ARG A 42 0.54 4.47 4.01
CA ARG A 42 -0.07 3.67 2.94
C ARG A 42 -0.17 4.46 1.64
N VAL A 43 0.99 4.93 1.20
CA VAL A 43 1.18 5.64 -0.07
C VAL A 43 2.18 4.84 -0.90
N PRO A 44 1.81 4.34 -2.10
CA PRO A 44 2.70 3.57 -2.95
C PRO A 44 3.71 4.48 -3.68
N ASP A 45 4.57 5.14 -2.90
CA ASP A 45 5.70 5.98 -3.35
C ASP A 45 6.98 5.67 -2.55
N SER A 46 7.24 4.39 -2.32
CA SER A 46 8.45 3.93 -1.63
C SER A 46 9.69 4.00 -2.51
N GLY A 47 9.52 4.07 -3.84
CA GLY A 47 10.61 3.98 -4.81
C GLY A 47 11.05 2.54 -5.12
N ILE A 48 10.31 1.55 -4.61
CA ILE A 48 10.54 0.13 -4.84
C ILE A 48 9.23 -0.53 -5.30
N ASP A 49 9.21 -1.03 -6.53
CA ASP A 49 7.99 -1.52 -7.19
C ASP A 49 7.26 -2.59 -6.37
N TRP A 50 7.96 -3.61 -5.86
CA TRP A 50 7.32 -4.69 -5.10
C TRP A 50 6.69 -4.20 -3.78
N LEU A 51 7.28 -3.18 -3.15
CA LEU A 51 6.75 -2.61 -1.91
C LEU A 51 5.53 -1.73 -2.20
N ASP A 52 5.58 -0.97 -3.29
CA ASP A 52 4.45 -0.18 -3.77
C ASP A 52 3.27 -1.08 -4.17
N ASP A 53 3.53 -2.23 -4.81
CA ASP A 53 2.51 -3.23 -5.13
C ASP A 53 1.89 -3.85 -3.87
N MET A 54 2.70 -4.13 -2.85
CA MET A 54 2.17 -4.58 -1.56
C MET A 54 1.28 -3.53 -0.89
N ILE A 55 1.67 -2.25 -0.96
CA ILE A 55 0.85 -1.15 -0.42
C ILE A 55 -0.47 -1.03 -1.20
N ARG A 56 -0.43 -1.10 -2.54
CA ARG A 56 -1.64 -1.11 -3.39
C ARG A 56 -2.56 -2.27 -3.06
N GLN A 57 -2.01 -3.48 -2.93
CA GLN A 57 -2.78 -4.67 -2.58
C GLN A 57 -3.43 -4.51 -1.19
N SER A 58 -2.68 -4.04 -0.19
CA SER A 58 -3.23 -3.79 1.15
C SER A 58 -4.36 -2.74 1.13
N LEU A 59 -4.24 -1.69 0.31
CA LEU A 59 -5.28 -0.68 0.16
C LEU A 59 -6.52 -1.25 -0.54
N ARG A 60 -6.31 -2.07 -1.57
CA ARG A 60 -7.38 -2.73 -2.34
C ARG A 60 -8.20 -3.67 -1.45
N ASP A 61 -7.53 -4.49 -0.62
CA ASP A 61 -8.20 -5.39 0.31
C ASP A 61 -9.00 -4.64 1.39
N GLU A 62 -8.48 -3.52 1.90
CA GLU A 62 -9.21 -2.67 2.84
C GLU A 62 -10.44 -2.01 2.19
N ALA A 63 -10.29 -1.51 0.95
CA ALA A 63 -11.39 -0.91 0.22
C ALA A 63 -12.48 -1.97 -0.11
N ALA A 64 -12.08 -3.18 -0.50
CA ALA A 64 -13.01 -4.28 -0.76
C ALA A 64 -13.78 -4.68 0.51
N ALA A 65 -13.09 -4.76 1.66
CA ALA A 65 -13.73 -5.00 2.95
C ALA A 65 -14.76 -3.91 3.32
N LYS A 66 -14.47 -2.64 3.00
CA LYS A 66 -15.41 -1.52 3.20
C LYS A 66 -16.58 -1.53 2.21
N ALA A 67 -16.38 -2.04 1.00
CA ALA A 67 -17.43 -2.19 -0.01
C ALA A 67 -18.39 -3.35 0.29
N MET A 68 -17.92 -4.40 0.97
CA MET A 68 -18.68 -5.63 1.24
C MET A 68 -20.10 -5.42 1.80
N PRO A 69 -20.34 -4.54 2.80
CA PRO A 69 -21.69 -4.32 3.31
C PRO A 69 -22.65 -3.69 2.29
N VAL A 70 -22.13 -2.87 1.37
CA VAL A 70 -22.93 -2.22 0.32
C VAL A 70 -23.30 -3.23 -0.75
N VAL A 71 -22.32 -3.98 -1.26
CA VAL A 71 -22.56 -5.01 -2.29
C VAL A 71 -23.53 -6.09 -1.78
N TRP A 72 -23.40 -6.50 -0.51
CA TRP A 72 -24.32 -7.47 0.11
C TRP A 72 -25.79 -7.03 0.01
N ARG A 73 -26.06 -5.73 0.10
CA ARG A 73 -27.41 -5.17 0.03
C ARG A 73 -28.02 -5.24 -1.38
N GLU A 74 -27.21 -5.33 -2.42
CA GLU A 74 -27.68 -5.32 -3.81
C GLU A 74 -27.98 -6.72 -4.36
N ILE A 75 -27.62 -7.79 -3.64
CA ILE A 75 -27.84 -9.16 -4.10
C ILE A 75 -29.28 -9.61 -3.82
N PRO A 76 -30.03 -10.10 -4.84
CA PRO A 76 -31.35 -10.67 -4.66
C PRO A 76 -31.35 -11.85 -3.70
N GLU A 77 -32.34 -11.91 -2.78
CA GLU A 77 -32.44 -12.95 -1.74
C GLU A 77 -32.61 -14.37 -2.29
N ASP A 78 -33.09 -14.52 -3.53
CA ASP A 78 -33.29 -15.81 -4.21
C ASP A 78 -32.01 -16.34 -4.88
N THR A 79 -30.90 -15.60 -4.82
CA THR A 79 -29.62 -16.03 -5.39
C THR A 79 -29.03 -17.19 -4.58
N ASN A 80 -28.63 -18.27 -5.26
CA ASN A 80 -27.85 -19.34 -4.63
C ASN A 80 -26.60 -18.76 -3.93
N ARG A 81 -26.34 -19.20 -2.70
CA ARG A 81 -25.18 -18.85 -1.89
C ARG A 81 -23.85 -18.86 -2.65
N GLU A 82 -23.57 -19.88 -3.47
CA GLU A 82 -22.29 -19.92 -4.20
C GLU A 82 -22.17 -18.78 -5.21
N THR A 83 -23.23 -18.55 -5.98
CA THR A 83 -23.31 -17.46 -6.95
C THR A 83 -23.22 -16.10 -6.26
N ALA A 84 -23.92 -15.93 -5.13
CA ALA A 84 -23.88 -14.72 -4.33
C ALA A 84 -22.46 -14.42 -3.81
N LEU A 85 -21.76 -15.43 -3.27
CA LEU A 85 -20.39 -15.27 -2.77
C LEU A 85 -19.39 -14.89 -3.88
N ARG A 86 -19.52 -15.47 -5.08
CA ARG A 86 -18.68 -15.10 -6.23
C ARG A 86 -18.95 -13.67 -6.69
N ALA A 87 -20.22 -13.29 -6.81
CA ALA A 87 -20.62 -11.94 -7.21
C ALA A 87 -20.14 -10.89 -6.20
N LEU A 88 -20.27 -11.17 -4.89
CA LEU A 88 -19.76 -10.31 -3.82
C LEU A 88 -18.26 -10.04 -3.96
N GLY A 89 -17.48 -11.11 -4.13
CA GLY A 89 -16.04 -10.99 -4.32
C GLY A 89 -15.69 -10.07 -5.49
N LEU A 90 -16.28 -10.32 -6.66
CA LEU A 90 -16.01 -9.51 -7.86
C LEU A 90 -16.40 -8.04 -7.67
N CYS A 91 -17.64 -7.77 -7.26
CA CYS A 91 -18.13 -6.39 -7.13
C CYS A 91 -17.38 -5.60 -6.04
N THR A 92 -17.00 -6.24 -4.93
CA THR A 92 -16.22 -5.55 -3.89
C THR A 92 -14.83 -5.15 -4.36
N TYR A 93 -14.16 -6.01 -5.14
CA TYR A 93 -12.86 -5.66 -5.73
C TYR A 93 -12.98 -4.63 -6.86
N GLU A 94 -14.04 -4.69 -7.68
CA GLU A 94 -14.31 -3.65 -8.69
C GLU A 94 -14.56 -2.28 -8.05
N MET A 95 -15.35 -2.24 -6.97
CA MET A 95 -15.57 -1.02 -6.20
C MET A 95 -14.26 -0.52 -5.57
N ALA A 96 -13.44 -1.41 -5.02
CA ALA A 96 -12.14 -1.07 -4.47
C ALA A 96 -11.23 -0.43 -5.53
N ASP A 97 -11.17 -1.01 -6.74
CA ASP A 97 -10.37 -0.49 -7.85
C ASP A 97 -10.85 0.90 -8.28
N ALA A 98 -12.17 1.11 -8.36
CA ALA A 98 -12.74 2.42 -8.67
C ALA A 98 -12.40 3.47 -7.59
N MET A 99 -12.44 3.10 -6.30
CA MET A 99 -12.07 3.98 -5.19
C MET A 99 -10.59 4.38 -5.24
N LEU A 100 -9.71 3.44 -5.60
CA LEU A 100 -8.27 3.71 -5.74
C LEU A 100 -7.97 4.61 -6.95
N ALA A 101 -8.59 4.33 -8.10
CA ALA A 101 -8.44 5.16 -9.29
C ALA A 101 -8.91 6.61 -9.05
N ALA A 102 -10.01 6.80 -8.32
CA ALA A 102 -10.49 8.13 -7.94
C ALA A 102 -9.50 8.90 -7.04
N ARG A 103 -8.76 8.18 -6.18
CA ARG A 103 -7.74 8.76 -5.30
C ARG A 103 -6.47 9.19 -6.05
N GLU A 104 -6.07 8.45 -7.08
CA GLU A 104 -4.86 8.75 -7.86
C GLU A 104 -5.08 9.85 -8.92
N GLY A 105 -6.32 10.10 -9.32
CA GLY A 105 -6.69 11.17 -10.26
C GLY A 105 -7.01 12.54 -9.65
N SER A 106 -6.81 12.72 -8.33
CA SER A 106 -7.05 13.97 -7.59
C SER A 106 -5.77 14.75 -7.32
#